data_AF-A0A1B4V5L7-F1
#
_entry.id   AF-A0A1B4V5L7-F1
#
_cell.length_a   1.000
_cell.length_b   1.000
_cell.length_c   1.000
_cell.angle_alpha   90.00
_cell.angle_beta   90.00
_cell.angle_gamma   90.00
#
_symmetry.space_group_name_H-M   'P 1'
#
loop_
_entity.id
_entity.type
_entity.pdbx_description
1 polymer ?
#
loop_
_entity_poly.entity_id
_entity_poly.type
_entity_poly.pdbx_seq_one_letter_code
_entity_poly.pdbx_strand_id
1 'polypeptide(L)'
;MTAETTRLQWRGGETVASLREAIARHADVELELPADFHHAVASRLKPDLPPAHGQRVEVSGGAELLARVAGIAGLSALSSLEDAVYRAPARVHVVSPVPTIRISFAEARASR
;
A
#
# COMPACT_ATOMS: atom_id res chain seq x y z
N MET A 1 4.09 -11.37 19.98
CA MET A 1 3.39 -12.27 19.05
C MET A 1 3.76 -11.82 17.65
N THR A 2 4.29 -12.70 16.80
CA THR A 2 4.67 -12.35 15.43
C THR A 2 3.40 -12.09 14.64
N ALA A 3 3.12 -10.84 14.31
CA ALA A 3 2.05 -10.51 13.39
C ALA A 3 2.32 -11.22 12.06
N GLU A 4 1.46 -12.17 11.69
CA GLU A 4 1.63 -12.99 10.50
C GLU A 4 1.32 -12.11 9.28
N THR A 5 2.35 -11.47 8.73
CA THR A 5 2.21 -10.57 7.58
C THR A 5 2.07 -11.40 6.31
N THR A 6 0.94 -11.27 5.63
CA THR A 6 0.70 -11.91 4.34
C THR A 6 1.49 -11.16 3.26
N ARG A 7 2.44 -11.85 2.61
CA ARG A 7 3.18 -11.27 1.47
C ARG A 7 2.49 -11.60 0.17
N LEU A 8 2.13 -10.57 -0.59
CA LEU A 8 1.50 -10.69 -1.89
C LEU A 8 2.35 -9.99 -2.94
N GLN A 9 2.38 -10.55 -4.15
CA GLN A 9 2.96 -9.87 -5.30
C GLN A 9 1.83 -9.29 -6.14
N TRP A 10 1.97 -8.02 -6.53
CA TRP A 10 1.01 -7.38 -7.40
C TRP A 10 1.06 -7.96 -8.80
N ARG A 11 -0.07 -8.53 -9.21
CA ARG A 11 -0.31 -9.08 -10.55
C ARG A 11 -1.48 -8.39 -11.25
N GLY A 12 -1.85 -7.20 -10.78
CA GLY A 12 -3.03 -6.48 -11.26
C GLY A 12 -4.28 -6.81 -10.45
N GLY A 13 -5.44 -6.71 -11.10
CA GLY A 13 -6.76 -6.85 -10.46
C GLY A 13 -6.98 -8.17 -9.73
N GLU A 14 -6.29 -9.26 -10.10
CA GLU A 14 -6.39 -10.56 -9.43
C GLU A 14 -5.95 -10.50 -7.96
N THR A 15 -4.95 -9.68 -7.64
CA THR A 15 -4.40 -9.56 -6.29
C THR A 15 -5.35 -8.79 -5.36
N VAL A 16 -6.29 -8.02 -5.92
CA VAL A 16 -7.24 -7.19 -5.16
C VAL A 16 -8.17 -8.05 -4.30
N ALA A 17 -8.59 -9.22 -4.79
CA ALA A 17 -9.44 -10.12 -4.02
C ALA A 17 -8.73 -10.61 -2.74
N SER A 18 -7.48 -11.05 -2.86
CA SER A 18 -6.66 -11.48 -1.73
C SER A 18 -6.35 -10.35 -0.75
N LEU A 19 -6.04 -9.15 -1.27
CA LEU A 19 -5.86 -7.95 -0.45
C LEU A 19 -7.12 -7.62 0.34
N ARG A 20 -8.29 -7.65 -0.31
CA ARG A 20 -9.56 -7.35 0.33
C ARG A 20 -9.88 -8.34 1.44
N GLU A 21 -9.65 -9.63 1.22
CA GLU A 21 -9.86 -10.66 2.22
C GLU A 21 -8.93 -10.46 3.43
N ALA A 22 -7.64 -10.17 3.19
CA ALA A 22 -6.70 -9.89 4.26
C ALA A 22 -7.08 -8.63 5.07
N ILE A 23 -7.50 -7.56 4.40
CA ILE A 23 -8.00 -6.34 5.04
C ILE A 23 -9.24 -6.65 5.89
N ALA A 24 -10.18 -7.44 5.37
CA ALA A 24 -11.40 -7.83 6.10
C ALA A 24 -11.09 -8.65 7.36
N ARG A 25 -9.96 -9.38 7.37
CA ARG A 25 -9.48 -10.15 8.52
C ARG A 25 -8.57 -9.36 9.45
N HIS A 26 -8.37 -8.06 9.18
CA HIS A 26 -7.38 -7.20 9.86
C HIS A 26 -5.97 -7.82 9.88
N ALA A 27 -5.62 -8.60 8.86
CA ALA A 27 -4.31 -9.21 8.74
C ALA A 27 -3.34 -8.23 8.09
N ASP A 28 -2.14 -8.07 8.65
CA ASP A 28 -1.09 -7.27 8.02
C ASP A 28 -0.74 -7.82 6.63
N VAL A 29 -0.60 -6.93 5.65
CA VAL A 29 -0.24 -7.29 4.27
C VAL A 29 0.97 -6.50 3.80
N GLU A 30 1.85 -7.18 3.10
CA GLU A 30 2.95 -6.58 2.36
C GLU A 30 2.76 -6.91 0.88
N LEU A 31 2.40 -5.90 0.09
CA LEU A 31 2.21 -6.00 -1.35
C LEU A 31 3.44 -5.49 -2.08
N GLU A 32 4.17 -6.40 -2.70
CA GLU A 32 5.30 -6.06 -3.56
C GLU A 32 4.82 -5.70 -4.96
N LEU A 33 5.15 -4.50 -5.42
CA LEU A 33 4.89 -4.05 -6.78
C LEU A 33 6.10 -4.34 -7.68
N PRO A 34 5.90 -4.53 -8.99
CA PRO A 34 7.00 -4.59 -9.95
C PRO A 34 7.87 -3.33 -9.89
N ALA A 35 9.19 -3.49 -10.07
CA ALA A 35 10.16 -2.37 -10.02
C ALA A 35 9.84 -1.25 -11.03
N ASP A 36 9.14 -1.54 -12.12
CA ASP A 36 8.69 -0.58 -13.12
C ASP A 36 7.80 0.54 -12.52
N PHE A 37 7.08 0.24 -11.44
CA PHE A 37 6.25 1.21 -10.73
C PHE A 37 7.05 2.20 -9.88
N HIS A 38 8.37 2.00 -9.70
CA HIS A 38 9.23 2.89 -8.90
C HIS A 38 9.07 4.36 -9.32
N HIS A 39 9.24 4.65 -10.62
CA HIS A 39 9.18 6.00 -11.15
C HIS A 39 7.79 6.62 -11.02
N ALA A 40 6.74 5.83 -11.26
CA ALA A 40 5.36 6.28 -11.14
C ALA A 40 5.00 6.63 -9.69
N VAL A 41 5.42 5.79 -8.73
CA VAL A 41 5.24 6.03 -7.29
C VAL A 41 6.02 7.27 -6.84
N ALA A 42 7.28 7.41 -7.26
CA ALA A 42 8.11 8.56 -6.93
C ALA A 42 7.52 9.87 -7.45
N SER A 43 7.12 9.92 -8.72
CA SER A 43 6.50 11.09 -9.34
C SER A 43 5.16 11.47 -8.67
N ARG A 44 4.34 10.47 -8.30
CA ARG A 44 3.02 10.70 -7.70
C ARG A 44 3.09 11.14 -6.23
N LEU A 45 4.00 10.56 -5.45
CA LEU A 45 4.09 10.78 -4.01
C LEU A 45 5.06 11.90 -3.63
N LYS A 46 6.12 12.11 -4.41
CA LYS A 46 7.11 13.18 -4.23
C LYS A 46 7.34 13.96 -5.53
N PRO A 47 6.35 14.73 -6.01
CA PRO A 47 6.46 15.49 -7.26
C PRO A 47 7.49 16.63 -7.21
N ASP A 48 7.84 17.10 -6.01
CA ASP A 48 8.73 18.25 -5.79
C ASP A 48 10.23 17.88 -5.84
N LEU A 49 10.55 16.58 -5.85
CA LEU A 49 11.93 16.13 -5.93
C LEU A 49 12.31 15.88 -7.40
N PRO A 50 13.46 16.41 -7.87
CA PRO A 50 13.95 16.12 -9.20
C PRO A 50 14.17 14.61 -9.35
N PRO A 51 13.85 14.02 -10.52
CA PRO A 51 14.01 12.59 -10.75
C PRO A 51 15.49 12.22 -10.73
N ALA A 52 16.00 11.87 -9.54
CA ALA A 52 17.34 11.36 -9.35
C ALA A 52 17.30 9.83 -9.28
N HIS A 53 18.27 9.17 -9.90
CA HIS A 53 18.50 7.73 -9.71
C HIS A 53 18.66 7.45 -8.21
N GLY A 54 17.76 6.65 -7.63
CA GLY A 54 17.80 6.27 -6.21
C GLY A 54 16.86 7.06 -5.28
N GLN A 55 15.85 7.75 -5.82
CA GLN A 55 14.85 8.47 -5.02
C GLN A 55 14.12 7.51 -4.08
N ARG A 56 14.48 7.53 -2.79
CA ARG A 56 13.74 6.77 -1.78
C ARG A 56 12.40 7.44 -1.51
N VAL A 57 11.34 6.67 -1.67
CA VAL A 57 9.99 7.08 -1.24
C VAL A 57 9.68 6.28 0.00
N GLU A 58 9.41 6.98 1.09
CA GLU A 58 8.92 6.37 2.32
C GLU A 58 7.82 7.31 2.82
N VAL A 59 6.56 6.88 2.65
CA VAL A 59 5.39 7.69 2.99
C VAL A 59 4.39 6.80 3.71
N SER A 60 3.92 7.27 4.85
CA SER A 60 2.85 6.64 5.63
C SER A 60 1.56 7.46 5.54
N GLY A 61 0.42 6.80 5.56
CA GLY A 61 -0.89 7.43 5.57
C GLY A 61 -2.00 6.42 5.89
N GLY A 62 -3.24 6.79 5.55
CA GLY A 62 -4.40 5.89 5.60
C GLY A 62 -4.95 5.61 4.21
N ALA A 63 -6.27 5.51 4.10
CA ALA A 63 -6.98 5.30 2.84
C ALA A 63 -6.62 6.35 1.76
N GLU A 64 -6.37 7.59 2.14
CA GLU A 64 -5.95 8.67 1.22
C GLU A 64 -4.65 8.35 0.46
N LEU A 65 -3.69 7.68 1.10
CA LEU A 65 -2.44 7.31 0.45
C LEU A 65 -2.67 6.21 -0.57
N LEU A 66 -3.53 5.24 -0.24
CA LEU A 66 -3.95 4.19 -1.17
C LEU A 66 -4.67 4.79 -2.39
N ALA A 67 -5.55 5.76 -2.18
CA ALA A 67 -6.24 6.51 -3.24
C ALA A 67 -5.25 7.17 -4.22
N ARG A 68 -4.23 7.84 -3.67
CA ARG A 68 -3.18 8.50 -4.47
C ARG A 68 -2.39 7.52 -5.31
N VAL A 69 -2.06 6.36 -4.74
CA VAL A 69 -1.33 5.28 -5.43
C VAL A 69 -2.22 4.60 -6.47
N ALA A 70 -3.51 4.40 -6.19
CA ALA A 70 -4.46 3.86 -7.16
C ALA A 70 -4.65 4.78 -8.38
N GLY A 71 -4.37 6.08 -8.24
CA GLY A 71 -4.29 7.00 -9.38
C GLY A 71 -3.14 6.72 -10.36
N ILE A 72 -2.23 5.79 -10.06
CA ILE A 72 -1.16 5.37 -10.97
C ILE A 72 -1.72 4.36 -11.96
N ALA A 73 -1.43 4.55 -13.26
CA ALA A 73 -1.81 3.62 -14.31
C ALA A 73 -1.27 2.20 -14.00
N GLY A 74 -2.15 1.19 -14.01
CA GLY A 74 -1.82 -0.18 -13.63
C GLY A 74 -2.06 -0.53 -12.16
N LEU A 75 -2.36 0.46 -11.30
CA LEU A 75 -2.72 0.29 -9.88
C LEU A 75 -4.17 0.71 -9.57
N SER A 76 -4.95 1.10 -10.56
CA SER A 76 -6.31 1.63 -10.38
C SER A 76 -7.29 0.68 -9.69
N ALA A 77 -7.03 -0.63 -9.77
CA ALA A 77 -7.84 -1.61 -9.06
C ALA A 77 -7.69 -1.53 -7.51
N LEU A 78 -6.64 -0.87 -7.01
CA LEU A 78 -6.47 -0.58 -5.58
C LEU A 78 -7.52 0.42 -5.05
N SER A 79 -8.13 1.25 -5.90
CA SER A 79 -9.19 2.18 -5.47
C SER A 79 -10.39 1.45 -4.86
N SER A 80 -10.66 0.21 -5.28
CA SER A 80 -11.74 -0.59 -4.71
C SER A 80 -11.49 -1.03 -3.26
N LEU A 81 -10.25 -0.88 -2.75
CA LEU A 81 -9.87 -1.20 -1.38
C LEU A 81 -9.92 0.02 -0.45
N GLU A 82 -10.07 1.24 -0.99
CA GLU A 82 -10.06 2.49 -0.23
C GLU A 82 -11.11 2.47 0.89
N ASP A 83 -12.34 2.08 0.55
CA ASP A 83 -13.46 1.97 1.49
C ASP A 83 -13.22 0.90 2.57
N ALA A 84 -12.53 -0.21 2.24
CA ALA A 84 -12.17 -1.24 3.21
C ALA A 84 -11.10 -0.73 4.19
N VAL A 85 -10.10 -0.01 3.70
CA VAL A 85 -9.03 0.62 4.50
C VAL A 85 -9.52 1.86 5.26
N TYR A 86 -10.60 2.50 4.82
CA TYR A 86 -11.24 3.58 5.56
C TYR A 86 -12.04 3.04 6.75
N ARG A 87 -12.79 1.95 6.56
CA ARG A 87 -13.62 1.34 7.62
C ARG A 87 -12.82 0.57 8.67
N ALA A 88 -11.75 -0.10 8.27
CA ALA A 88 -10.81 -0.70 9.20
C ALA A 88 -9.66 0.29 9.42
N PRO A 89 -9.33 0.76 10.63
CA PRO A 89 -8.34 1.81 10.89
C PRO A 89 -6.90 1.34 10.57
N ALA A 90 -6.63 1.07 9.30
CA ALA A 90 -5.39 0.55 8.77
C ALA A 90 -4.46 1.71 8.41
N ARG A 91 -3.16 1.48 8.62
CA ARG A 91 -2.09 2.33 8.15
C ARG A 91 -1.53 1.76 6.87
N VAL A 92 -1.44 2.61 5.86
CA VAL A 92 -0.79 2.30 4.59
C VAL A 92 0.59 2.92 4.62
N HIS A 93 1.60 2.15 4.26
CA HIS A 93 2.98 2.58 4.17
C HIS A 93 3.56 2.18 2.83
N VAL A 94 4.10 3.14 2.09
CA VAL A 94 4.64 2.91 0.75
C VAL A 94 6.14 3.18 0.79
N VAL A 95 6.90 2.16 0.41
CA VAL A 95 8.37 2.19 0.35
C VAL A 95 8.81 2.02 -1.10
N SER A 96 9.88 2.70 -1.51
CA SER A 96 10.53 2.61 -2.83
C SER A 96 12.02 2.95 -2.63
N PRO A 97 13.00 2.29 -3.26
CA PRO A 97 13.02 1.93 -4.68
C PRO A 97 12.52 0.54 -5.08
N VAL A 98 12.36 -0.37 -4.13
CA VAL A 98 11.55 -1.59 -4.33
C VAL A 98 10.13 -1.21 -3.93
N PRO A 99 9.23 -0.96 -4.89
CA PRO A 99 7.92 -0.39 -4.58
C PRO A 99 7.09 -1.39 -3.80
N THR A 100 6.88 -1.14 -2.52
CA THR A 100 6.15 -2.05 -1.62
C THR A 100 5.10 -1.26 -0.87
N ILE A 101 3.85 -1.74 -0.89
CA ILE A 101 2.74 -1.19 -0.11
C ILE A 101 2.49 -2.12 1.07
N ARG A 102 2.67 -1.60 2.28
CA ARG A 102 2.39 -2.29 3.52
C ARG A 102 1.09 -1.75 4.09
N ILE A 103 0.14 -2.63 4.35
CA ILE A 103 -1.11 -2.30 5.02
C ILE A 103 -1.03 -2.97 6.38
N SER A 104 -0.96 -2.16 7.43
CA SER A 104 -0.87 -2.63 8.79
C SER A 104 -2.05 -2.17 9.59
N PHE A 105 -2.64 -3.08 10.35
CA PHE A 105 -3.71 -2.73 11.27
C PHE A 105 -3.02 -2.42 12.60
N ALA A 106 -3.21 -1.21 13.11
CA ALA A 106 -2.85 -1.00 14.50
C ALA A 106 -3.71 -2.00 15.28
N GLU A 107 -3.08 -2.98 15.95
CA GLU A 107 -3.76 -3.76 16.99
C GLU A 107 -4.59 -2.74 17.74
N ALA A 108 -5.91 -2.89 17.70
CA ALA A 108 -6.82 -2.04 18.45
C ALA A 108 -6.19 -1.93 19.83
N ARG A 109 -5.60 -0.76 20.14
CA ARG A 109 -4.79 -0.63 21.35
C ARG A 109 -5.67 -1.18 22.43
N ALA A 110 -5.19 -2.25 23.06
CA ALA A 110 -5.89 -2.89 24.15
C ALA A 110 -6.38 -1.78 25.07
N SER A 111 -7.69 -1.55 25.05
CA SER A 111 -8.35 -0.70 26.01
C SER A 111 -8.12 -1.38 27.35
N ARG A 112 -7.18 -0.86 28.13
CA ARG A 112 -7.09 -1.15 29.56
C ARG A 112 -6.59 0.08 30.29
#